data_AF-A0A1Y3BV83-F1
#
_entry.id   AF-A0A1Y3BV83-F1
#
_cell.length_a   1.000
_cell.length_b   1.000
_cell.length_c   1.000
_cell.angle_alpha   90.00
_cell.angle_beta   90.00
_cell.angle_gamma   90.00
#
_symmetry.space_group_name_H-M   'P 1'
#
loop_
_entity.id
_entity.type
_entity.pdbx_description
1 polymer ?
#
loop_
_entity_poly.entity_id
_entity_poly.type
_entity_poly.pdbx_seq_one_letter_code
_entity_poly.pdbx_strand_id
1 'polypeptide(L)'
;MGDGGYVFLTVELFKHTNSFGNFDWFVKGDSRNDDVKHMYESLFILTVHVPMTEMYQKFANDVIEKSRNEFNTSFTMKDVNVILAGFHDSVIMYGVAVTETIADGYDPLDGREVSKRLWNRTFSDYLSGDIYINANGDKETDYTLEDFDPRSLCMESILIYSGREDKIIWSNVSAIHWPNDRIQLSDPSVCDDQISDLHCHQSSKTWPILDILAGIVIFY
;
A
#
# COMPACT_ATOMS: atom_id res chain seq x y z
N MET A 1 -11.58 24.07 -4.44
CA MET A 1 -10.80 22.87 -4.13
C MET A 1 -10.09 22.49 -5.41
N GLY A 2 -8.75 22.45 -5.41
CA GLY A 2 -7.93 22.24 -6.63
C GLY A 2 -6.96 23.38 -6.98
N ASP A 3 -6.95 24.48 -6.24
CA ASP A 3 -6.05 25.62 -6.47
C ASP A 3 -4.65 25.45 -5.84
N GLY A 4 -4.37 24.28 -5.26
CA GLY A 4 -3.13 23.99 -4.55
C GLY A 4 -3.05 24.62 -3.15
N GLY A 5 -4.13 25.20 -2.61
CA GLY A 5 -4.13 25.75 -1.25
C GLY A 5 -4.17 24.69 -0.14
N TYR A 6 -4.49 23.43 -0.48
CA TYR A 6 -4.65 22.32 0.45
C TYR A 6 -4.14 21.02 -0.18
N VAL A 7 -3.70 20.12 0.70
CA VAL A 7 -3.38 18.73 0.37
C VAL A 7 -4.49 17.85 0.92
N PHE A 8 -5.00 16.94 0.08
CA PHE A 8 -5.98 15.94 0.50
C PHE A 8 -5.30 14.58 0.61
N LEU A 9 -5.56 13.89 1.72
CA LEU A 9 -5.08 12.54 1.96
C LEU A 9 -6.30 11.64 2.21
N THR A 10 -6.33 10.50 1.55
CA THR A 10 -7.33 9.45 1.80
C THR A 10 -6.66 8.08 1.90
N VAL A 11 -7.41 7.09 2.39
CA VAL A 11 -6.94 5.72 2.57
C VAL A 11 -7.81 4.78 1.75
N GLU A 12 -7.17 4.05 0.84
CA GLU A 12 -7.76 2.94 0.10
C GLU A 12 -6.81 1.75 0.20
N LEU A 13 -6.91 0.98 1.29
CA LEU A 13 -5.96 -0.11 1.56
C LEU A 13 -5.90 -1.14 0.41
N PHE A 14 -7.04 -1.35 -0.25
CA PHE A 14 -7.17 -2.10 -1.49
C PHE A 14 -8.49 -1.72 -2.17
N LYS A 15 -8.59 -1.97 -3.48
CA LYS A 15 -9.81 -1.64 -4.24
C LYS A 15 -11.02 -2.42 -3.74
N HIS A 16 -11.92 -1.71 -3.05
CA HIS A 16 -13.19 -2.25 -2.59
C HIS A 16 -14.20 -1.13 -2.36
N THR A 17 -15.09 -0.93 -3.34
CA THR A 17 -16.00 0.22 -3.41
C THR A 17 -16.94 0.35 -2.22
N ASN A 18 -17.37 -0.77 -1.64
CA ASN A 18 -18.27 -0.76 -0.49
C ASN A 18 -17.58 -0.36 0.82
N SER A 19 -16.26 -0.54 0.93
CA SER A 19 -15.50 -0.23 2.15
C SER A 19 -14.89 1.16 2.12
N PHE A 20 -14.28 1.53 0.98
CA PHE A 20 -13.48 2.76 0.87
C PHE A 20 -14.14 3.82 -0.02
N GLY A 21 -15.16 3.45 -0.79
CA GLY A 21 -15.75 4.30 -1.81
C GLY A 21 -15.16 4.04 -3.21
N ASN A 22 -15.64 4.79 -4.20
CA ASN A 22 -15.11 4.73 -5.56
C ASN A 22 -14.22 5.95 -5.81
N PHE A 23 -12.92 5.71 -6.02
CA PHE A 23 -11.93 6.73 -6.33
C PHE A 23 -11.61 6.80 -7.83
N ASP A 24 -12.45 6.28 -8.72
CA ASP A 24 -12.33 6.52 -10.16
C ASP A 24 -12.64 8.00 -10.48
N TRP A 25 -11.63 8.73 -11.00
CA TRP A 25 -11.78 10.15 -11.38
C TRP A 25 -12.68 10.35 -12.61
N PHE A 26 -12.83 9.31 -13.45
CA PHE A 26 -13.55 9.39 -14.72
C PHE A 26 -14.86 8.62 -14.69
N VAL A 27 -15.96 9.30 -14.99
CA VAL A 27 -17.29 8.71 -15.20
C VAL A 27 -17.78 9.05 -16.60
N LYS A 28 -18.07 8.02 -17.41
CA LYS A 28 -18.51 8.23 -18.81
C LYS A 28 -19.78 9.08 -18.86
N GLY A 29 -19.70 10.22 -19.56
CA GLY A 29 -20.81 11.15 -19.75
C GLY A 29 -21.01 12.15 -18.61
N ASP A 30 -20.16 12.14 -17.58
CA ASP A 30 -20.15 13.19 -16.57
C ASP A 30 -19.41 14.43 -17.11
N SER A 31 -20.07 15.58 -17.04
CA SER A 31 -19.50 16.87 -17.47
C SER A 31 -18.44 17.40 -16.51
N ARG A 32 -18.36 16.84 -15.30
CA ARG A 32 -17.43 17.27 -14.24
C ARG A 32 -16.09 16.53 -14.29
N ASN A 33 -15.87 15.63 -15.23
CA ASN A 33 -14.62 14.86 -15.30
C ASN A 33 -13.37 15.75 -15.33
N ASP A 34 -13.43 16.88 -16.04
CA ASP A 34 -12.31 17.82 -16.09
C ASP A 34 -12.08 18.52 -14.74
N ASP A 35 -13.15 18.90 -14.05
CA ASP A 35 -13.07 19.47 -12.70
C ASP A 35 -12.53 18.45 -11.68
N VAL A 36 -13.01 17.21 -11.75
CA VAL A 36 -12.57 16.11 -10.87
C VAL A 36 -11.11 15.78 -11.14
N LYS A 37 -10.69 15.69 -12.41
CA LYS A 37 -9.29 15.50 -12.78
C LYS A 37 -8.40 16.55 -12.11
N HIS A 38 -8.79 17.83 -12.17
CA HIS A 38 -8.02 18.90 -11.55
C HIS A 38 -8.00 18.81 -10.01
N MET A 39 -9.08 18.32 -9.37
CA MET A 39 -9.08 18.06 -7.93
C MET A 39 -8.14 16.90 -7.54
N TYR A 40 -7.98 15.89 -8.40
CA TYR A 40 -7.11 14.74 -8.15
C TYR A 40 -5.64 15.12 -8.10
N GLU A 41 -5.21 16.20 -8.75
CA GLU A 41 -3.85 16.75 -8.64
C GLU A 41 -3.49 17.20 -7.21
N SER A 42 -4.47 17.30 -6.29
CA SER A 42 -4.23 17.60 -4.86
C SER A 42 -4.41 16.39 -3.94
N LEU A 43 -4.72 15.22 -4.50
CA LEU A 43 -5.16 14.03 -3.76
C LEU A 43 -4.06 12.98 -3.70
N PHE A 44 -3.68 12.63 -2.47
CA PHE A 44 -2.85 11.47 -2.18
C PHE A 44 -3.69 10.32 -1.65
N ILE A 45 -3.42 9.11 -2.12
CA ILE A 45 -4.08 7.88 -1.67
C ILE A 45 -3.05 6.99 -1.00
N LEU A 46 -3.31 6.62 0.25
CA LEU A 46 -2.54 5.61 0.98
C LEU A 46 -3.10 4.22 0.68
N THR A 47 -2.28 3.34 0.12
CA THR A 47 -2.64 1.96 -0.27
C THR A 47 -1.69 0.95 0.38
N VAL A 48 -2.08 -0.32 0.49
CA VAL A 48 -1.15 -1.39 0.90
C VAL A 48 -0.19 -1.67 -0.25
N HIS A 49 1.10 -1.70 0.04
CA HIS A 49 2.12 -2.03 -0.95
C HIS A 49 2.10 -3.53 -1.26
N VAL A 50 1.92 -3.88 -2.54
CA VAL A 50 2.13 -5.23 -3.04
C VAL A 50 3.02 -5.17 -4.28
N PRO A 51 4.19 -5.83 -4.26
CA PRO A 51 5.08 -5.86 -5.41
C PRO A 51 4.39 -6.52 -6.63
N MET A 52 4.32 -5.81 -7.75
CA MET A 52 3.72 -6.31 -8.99
C MET A 52 4.68 -7.25 -9.75
N THR A 53 5.02 -8.37 -9.13
CA THR A 53 5.92 -9.38 -9.69
C THR A 53 5.23 -10.23 -10.77
N GLU A 54 6.02 -10.94 -11.58
CA GLU A 54 5.47 -11.95 -12.52
C GLU A 54 4.66 -13.03 -11.78
N MET A 55 5.07 -13.39 -10.56
CA MET A 55 4.35 -14.34 -9.71
C MET A 55 2.96 -13.81 -9.34
N TYR A 56 2.87 -12.55 -8.91
CA TYR A 56 1.60 -11.91 -8.57
C TYR A 56 0.67 -11.82 -9.79
N GLN A 57 1.19 -11.40 -10.94
CA GLN A 57 0.42 -11.33 -12.17
C GLN A 57 -0.14 -12.69 -12.58
N LYS A 58 0.69 -13.74 -12.49
CA LYS A 58 0.25 -15.10 -12.79
C LYS A 58 -0.85 -15.56 -11.82
N PHE A 59 -0.66 -15.39 -10.52
CA PHE A 59 -1.67 -15.70 -9.51
C PHE A 59 -3.00 -14.99 -9.79
N ALA A 60 -2.95 -13.70 -10.11
CA ALA A 60 -4.16 -12.93 -10.38
C ALA A 60 -4.90 -13.45 -11.61
N ASN A 61 -4.17 -13.79 -12.69
CA ASN A 61 -4.76 -14.43 -13.87
C ASN A 61 -5.39 -15.79 -13.54
N ASP A 62 -4.69 -16.62 -12.76
CA ASP A 62 -5.18 -17.94 -12.34
C ASP A 62 -6.46 -17.81 -11.48
N VAL A 63 -6.52 -16.84 -10.56
CA VAL A 63 -7.72 -16.53 -9.76
C VAL A 63 -8.88 -16.10 -10.65
N ILE A 64 -8.65 -15.19 -11.59
CA ILE A 64 -9.68 -14.71 -12.52
C ILE A 64 -10.24 -15.86 -13.37
N GLU A 65 -9.37 -16.68 -13.94
CA GLU A 65 -9.76 -17.82 -14.77
C GLU A 65 -10.56 -18.84 -13.95
N LYS A 66 -10.03 -19.26 -12.81
CA LYS A 66 -10.68 -20.25 -11.94
C LYS A 66 -12.02 -19.74 -11.43
N SER A 67 -12.08 -18.49 -10.99
CA SER A 67 -13.31 -17.89 -10.48
C SER A 67 -14.40 -17.81 -11.55
N ARG A 68 -14.02 -17.49 -12.79
CA ARG A 68 -14.94 -17.51 -13.94
C ARG A 68 -15.46 -18.92 -14.22
N ASN A 69 -14.58 -19.93 -14.22
CA ASN A 69 -14.94 -21.29 -14.59
C ASN A 69 -15.78 -22.00 -13.52
N GLU A 70 -15.48 -21.78 -12.23
CA GLU A 70 -16.14 -22.49 -11.12
C GLU A 70 -17.35 -21.75 -10.56
N PHE A 71 -17.33 -20.41 -10.56
CA PHE A 71 -18.34 -19.58 -9.90
C PHE A 71 -19.06 -18.61 -10.85
N ASN A 72 -18.77 -18.66 -12.16
CA ASN A 72 -19.36 -17.80 -13.19
C ASN A 72 -19.24 -16.29 -12.87
N THR A 73 -18.12 -15.89 -12.28
CA THR A 73 -17.84 -14.49 -11.94
C THR A 73 -17.29 -13.69 -13.11
N SER A 74 -17.46 -12.37 -13.07
CA SER A 74 -16.85 -11.41 -13.99
C SER A 74 -15.64 -10.69 -13.39
N PHE A 75 -14.83 -11.39 -12.59
CA PHE A 75 -13.63 -10.81 -11.98
C PHE A 75 -12.64 -10.33 -13.04
N THR A 76 -11.97 -9.23 -12.71
CA THR A 76 -10.93 -8.56 -13.47
C THR A 76 -9.69 -8.40 -12.60
N MET A 77 -8.59 -7.93 -13.18
CA MET A 77 -7.35 -7.66 -12.44
C MET A 77 -7.57 -6.69 -11.27
N LYS A 78 -8.54 -5.77 -11.37
CA LYS A 78 -8.88 -4.81 -10.31
C LYS A 78 -9.53 -5.47 -9.09
N ASP A 79 -10.12 -6.65 -9.26
CA ASP A 79 -10.82 -7.38 -8.19
C ASP A 79 -9.84 -8.27 -7.39
N VAL A 80 -8.64 -8.55 -7.92
CA VAL A 80 -7.61 -9.32 -7.22
C VAL A 80 -6.85 -8.39 -6.27
N ASN A 81 -7.25 -8.41 -5.00
CA ASN A 81 -6.69 -7.56 -3.96
C ASN A 81 -5.66 -8.27 -3.06
N VAL A 82 -4.99 -7.47 -2.23
CA VAL A 82 -3.96 -7.94 -1.27
C VAL A 82 -4.48 -8.99 -0.29
N ILE A 83 -5.77 -9.02 0.03
CA ILE A 83 -6.34 -10.00 0.96
C ILE A 83 -6.30 -11.41 0.34
N LEU A 84 -6.58 -11.53 -0.97
CA LEU A 84 -6.50 -12.81 -1.67
C LEU A 84 -5.06 -13.34 -1.71
N ALA A 85 -4.09 -12.47 -1.98
CA ALA A 85 -2.67 -12.84 -1.94
C ALA A 85 -2.23 -13.19 -0.51
N GLY A 86 -2.71 -12.45 0.50
CA GLY A 86 -2.46 -12.73 1.91
C GLY A 86 -2.98 -14.11 2.34
N PHE A 87 -4.17 -14.51 1.90
CA PHE A 87 -4.68 -15.87 2.16
C PHE A 87 -3.84 -16.96 1.49
N HIS A 88 -3.41 -16.73 0.24
CA HIS A 88 -2.52 -17.64 -0.46
C HIS A 88 -1.21 -17.86 0.31
N ASP A 89 -0.54 -16.76 0.67
CA ASP A 89 0.72 -16.81 1.42
C ASP A 89 0.55 -17.43 2.81
N SER A 90 -0.57 -17.14 3.49
CA SER A 90 -0.87 -17.69 4.81
C SER A 90 -0.94 -19.22 4.81
N VAL A 91 -1.51 -19.83 3.76
CA VAL A 91 -1.58 -21.30 3.64
C VAL A 91 -0.18 -21.90 3.46
N ILE A 92 0.67 -21.26 2.65
CA ILE A 92 2.05 -21.71 2.43
C ILE A 92 2.87 -21.56 3.72
N MET A 93 2.80 -20.40 4.37
CA MET A 93 3.46 -20.12 5.64
C MET A 93 3.04 -21.12 6.73
N TYR A 94 1.74 -21.43 6.81
CA TYR A 94 1.22 -22.46 7.71
C TYR A 94 1.82 -23.85 7.40
N GLY A 95 1.90 -24.23 6.13
CA GLY A 95 2.54 -25.50 5.72
C GLY A 95 4.01 -25.58 6.12
N VAL A 96 4.76 -24.47 6.01
CA VAL A 96 6.14 -24.38 6.49
C VAL A 96 6.20 -24.58 8.00
N ALA A 97 5.39 -23.85 8.77
CA ALA A 97 5.39 -23.95 10.23
C ALA A 97 4.99 -25.35 10.74
N VAL A 98 4.02 -26.01 10.10
CA VAL A 98 3.64 -27.39 10.42
C VAL A 98 4.78 -28.37 10.11
N THR A 99 5.46 -28.19 8.97
CA THR A 99 6.60 -29.04 8.59
C THR A 99 7.74 -28.92 9.60
N GLU A 100 8.07 -27.71 10.02
CA GLU A 100 9.08 -27.44 11.07
C GLU A 100 8.65 -28.03 12.43
N THR A 101 7.35 -27.95 12.76
CA THR A 101 6.81 -28.54 14.00
C THR A 101 7.03 -30.05 14.04
N ILE A 102 6.74 -30.75 12.93
CA ILE A 102 6.93 -32.20 12.82
C ILE A 102 8.42 -32.57 12.85
N ALA A 103 9.27 -31.81 12.16
CA ALA A 103 10.71 -32.06 12.09
C ALA A 103 11.37 -32.00 13.48
N ASP A 104 10.89 -31.11 14.35
CA ASP A 104 11.36 -30.96 15.73
C ASP A 104 10.73 -31.96 16.71
N GLY A 105 9.83 -32.84 16.25
CA GLY A 105 9.19 -33.88 17.05
C GLY A 105 8.00 -33.40 17.90
N TYR A 106 7.45 -32.22 17.62
CA TYR A 106 6.25 -31.70 18.27
C TYR A 106 4.97 -32.17 17.57
N ASP A 107 3.84 -32.08 18.26
CA ASP A 107 2.52 -32.40 17.71
C ASP A 107 2.07 -31.28 16.74
N PRO A 108 1.83 -31.56 15.46
CA PRO A 108 1.32 -30.56 14.50
C PRO A 108 -0.09 -30.06 14.84
N LEU A 109 -0.81 -30.71 15.76
CA LEU A 109 -2.10 -30.24 16.27
C LEU A 109 -1.96 -29.27 17.44
N ASP A 110 -0.76 -29.10 17.99
CA ASP A 110 -0.49 -28.02 18.95
C ASP A 110 -0.34 -26.70 18.21
N GLY A 111 -1.46 -25.99 18.10
CA GLY A 111 -1.51 -24.69 17.42
C GLY A 111 -0.55 -23.66 18.03
N ARG A 112 -0.18 -23.75 19.32
CA ARG A 112 0.81 -22.82 19.89
C ARG A 112 2.21 -23.11 19.36
N GLU A 113 2.57 -24.38 19.22
CA GLU A 113 3.85 -24.78 18.66
C GLU A 113 3.95 -24.42 17.18
N VAL A 114 2.87 -24.58 16.42
CA VAL A 114 2.82 -24.14 15.03
C VAL A 114 2.89 -22.61 14.93
N SER A 115 2.10 -21.86 15.72
CA SER A 115 2.07 -20.41 15.64
C SER A 115 3.40 -19.75 16.03
N LYS A 116 4.09 -20.25 17.07
CA LYS A 116 5.41 -19.69 17.47
C LYS A 116 6.45 -19.75 16.34
N ARG A 117 6.34 -20.73 15.44
CA ARG A 117 7.24 -20.89 14.29
C ARG A 117 6.97 -19.89 13.16
N LEU A 118 5.81 -19.24 13.18
CA LEU A 118 5.47 -18.15 12.26
C LEU A 118 6.04 -16.80 12.73
N TRP A 119 6.27 -16.62 14.03
CA TRP A 119 6.57 -15.32 14.63
C TRP A 119 8.06 -14.95 14.55
N ASN A 120 8.32 -13.65 14.63
CA ASN A 120 9.66 -13.05 14.62
C ASN A 120 10.58 -13.56 13.48
N ARG A 121 10.04 -13.68 12.27
CA ARG A 121 10.79 -14.15 11.10
C ARG A 121 10.32 -13.51 9.81
N THR A 122 11.17 -13.60 8.80
CA THR A 122 10.87 -13.15 7.45
C THR A 122 10.65 -14.35 6.53
N PHE A 123 9.63 -14.24 5.70
CA PHE A 123 9.28 -15.12 4.59
C PHE A 123 9.55 -14.34 3.31
N SER A 124 10.71 -14.58 2.68
CA SER A 124 11.12 -13.85 1.47
C SER A 124 10.63 -14.53 0.19
N ASP A 125 10.46 -13.73 -0.86
CA ASP A 125 10.04 -14.17 -2.20
C ASP A 125 8.64 -14.83 -2.23
N TYR A 126 7.73 -14.39 -1.35
CA TYR A 126 6.32 -14.81 -1.33
C TYR A 126 5.49 -14.00 -2.35
N LEU A 127 4.25 -14.43 -2.57
CA LEU A 127 3.38 -13.86 -3.59
C LEU A 127 3.15 -12.36 -3.38
N SER A 128 2.87 -11.96 -2.13
CA SER A 128 2.67 -10.56 -1.73
C SER A 128 3.96 -9.82 -1.38
N GLY A 129 5.12 -10.36 -1.78
CA GLY A 129 6.45 -9.82 -1.45
C GLY A 129 7.05 -10.46 -0.20
N ASP A 130 8.07 -9.81 0.36
CA ASP A 130 8.68 -10.24 1.62
C ASP A 130 7.72 -9.98 2.79
N ILE A 131 7.43 -11.03 3.56
CA ILE A 131 6.51 -10.95 4.70
C ILE A 131 7.31 -11.08 5.99
N TYR A 132 7.30 -10.04 6.82
CA TYR A 132 7.84 -10.12 8.17
C TYR A 132 6.71 -10.20 9.18
N ILE A 133 6.76 -11.24 10.03
CA ILE A 133 5.90 -11.37 11.19
C ILE A 133 6.72 -10.99 12.42
N ASN A 134 6.25 -10.02 13.19
CA ASN A 134 6.95 -9.52 14.37
C ASN A 134 6.88 -10.51 15.54
N ALA A 135 7.49 -10.16 16.67
CA ALA A 135 7.53 -11.00 17.86
C ALA A 135 6.17 -11.19 18.56
N ASN A 136 5.18 -10.35 18.26
CA ASN A 136 3.81 -10.47 18.75
C ASN A 136 2.92 -11.34 17.83
N GLY A 137 3.43 -11.72 16.66
CA GLY A 137 2.68 -12.51 15.69
C GLY A 137 1.93 -11.69 14.65
N ASP A 138 2.16 -10.38 14.59
CA ASP A 138 1.51 -9.49 13.62
C ASP A 138 2.39 -9.29 12.39
N LYS A 139 1.75 -9.18 11.22
CA LYS A 139 2.45 -8.84 9.97
C LYS A 139 2.79 -7.36 9.95
N GLU A 140 4.07 -7.04 9.83
CA GLU A 140 4.49 -5.68 9.48
C GLU A 140 4.19 -5.44 8.00
N THR A 141 3.40 -4.41 7.73
CA THR A 141 2.86 -4.13 6.39
C THR A 141 3.52 -2.91 5.79
N ASP A 142 3.92 -3.03 4.52
CA ASP A 142 4.42 -1.92 3.74
C ASP A 142 3.25 -1.18 3.09
N TYR A 143 3.33 0.15 3.03
CA TYR A 143 2.30 1.02 2.47
C TYR A 143 2.87 1.87 1.36
N THR A 144 2.06 2.18 0.36
CA THR A 144 2.42 3.08 -0.73
C THR A 144 1.60 4.35 -0.63
N LEU A 145 2.24 5.50 -0.76
CA LEU A 145 1.53 6.75 -1.03
C LEU A 145 1.52 6.96 -2.53
N GLU A 146 0.34 7.14 -3.08
CA GLU A 146 0.12 7.38 -4.50
C GLU A 146 -0.31 8.82 -4.74
N ASP A 147 0.17 9.39 -5.84
CA ASP A 147 -0.17 10.71 -6.34
C ASP A 147 -0.71 10.61 -7.77
N PHE A 148 -1.57 11.52 -8.18
CA PHE A 148 -2.17 11.51 -9.52
C PHE A 148 -1.24 12.19 -10.54
N ASP A 149 -0.78 11.45 -11.56
CA ASP A 149 -0.08 12.06 -12.70
C ASP A 149 -1.09 12.55 -13.75
N PRO A 150 -1.23 13.87 -13.98
CA PRO A 150 -2.18 14.42 -14.93
C PRO A 150 -1.83 14.10 -16.40
N ARG A 151 -0.63 13.57 -16.67
CA ARG A 151 -0.18 13.11 -17.99
C ARG A 151 -0.59 11.67 -18.26
N SER A 152 -0.27 10.74 -17.35
CA SER A 152 -0.66 9.33 -17.47
C SER A 152 -2.13 9.08 -17.12
N LEU A 153 -2.77 10.01 -16.40
CA LEU A 153 -4.14 9.93 -15.86
C LEU A 153 -4.33 8.79 -14.85
N CYS A 154 -3.25 8.40 -14.16
CA CYS A 154 -3.20 7.31 -13.22
C CYS A 154 -2.63 7.78 -11.87
N MET A 155 -2.98 7.05 -10.81
CA MET A 155 -2.28 7.16 -9.53
C MET A 155 -0.94 6.42 -9.66
N GLU A 156 0.14 7.06 -9.25
CA GLU A 156 1.51 6.55 -9.31
C GLU A 156 2.16 6.59 -7.93
N SER A 157 2.95 5.57 -7.61
CA SER A 157 3.66 5.47 -6.33
C SER A 157 4.77 6.52 -6.22
N ILE A 158 4.69 7.38 -5.21
CA ILE A 158 5.73 8.41 -4.92
C ILE A 158 6.68 8.02 -3.78
N LEU A 159 6.21 7.21 -2.85
CA LEU A 159 7.00 6.63 -1.78
C LEU A 159 6.39 5.32 -1.29
N ILE A 160 7.23 4.53 -0.63
CA ILE A 160 6.85 3.34 0.11
C ILE A 160 7.28 3.56 1.57
N TYR A 161 6.36 3.36 2.50
CA TYR A 161 6.70 3.20 3.92
C TYR A 161 6.88 1.71 4.21
N SER A 162 8.05 1.32 4.70
CA SER A 162 8.33 -0.05 5.12
C SER A 162 7.97 -0.23 6.59
N GLY A 163 6.97 -1.06 6.86
CA GLY A 163 6.50 -1.32 8.23
C GLY A 163 7.56 -2.01 9.08
N ARG A 164 8.31 -2.94 8.47
CA ARG A 164 9.38 -3.67 9.17
C ARG A 164 10.53 -2.76 9.59
N GLU A 165 10.97 -1.90 8.68
CA GLU A 165 12.17 -1.08 8.87
C GLU A 165 11.88 0.25 9.55
N ASP A 166 10.60 0.63 9.69
CA ASP A 166 10.14 1.94 10.14
C ASP A 166 10.81 3.07 9.33
N LYS A 167 10.79 2.93 8.01
CA LYS A 167 11.52 3.80 7.08
C LYS A 167 10.71 4.11 5.83
N ILE A 168 10.99 5.27 5.26
CA ILE A 168 10.43 5.70 3.99
C ILE A 168 11.46 5.49 2.90
N ILE A 169 11.00 4.89 1.81
CA ILE A 169 11.75 4.64 0.60
C ILE A 169 11.08 5.49 -0.49
N TRP A 170 11.73 6.59 -0.85
CA TRP A 170 11.26 7.44 -1.94
C TRP A 170 11.47 6.76 -3.28
N SER A 171 10.42 6.59 -4.07
CA SER A 171 10.52 6.07 -5.44
C SER A 171 10.90 7.19 -6.40
N ASN A 172 10.21 8.34 -6.33
CA ASN A 172 10.50 9.52 -7.14
C ASN A 172 9.92 10.81 -6.52
N VAL A 173 10.71 11.52 -5.72
CA VAL A 173 10.30 12.79 -5.06
C VAL A 173 9.90 13.85 -6.09
N SER A 174 10.60 13.89 -7.22
CA SER A 174 10.37 14.86 -8.30
C SER A 174 9.10 14.58 -9.11
N ALA A 175 8.40 13.48 -8.81
CA ALA A 175 7.14 13.10 -9.45
C ALA A 175 5.89 13.55 -8.68
N ILE A 176 6.04 14.24 -7.54
CA ILE A 176 4.88 14.85 -6.89
C ILE A 176 4.36 15.97 -7.78
N HIS A 177 3.12 15.85 -8.23
CA HIS A 177 2.44 16.85 -9.03
C HIS A 177 1.62 17.73 -8.09
N TRP A 178 1.89 19.03 -8.15
CA TRP A 178 1.08 20.01 -7.45
C TRP A 178 0.20 20.77 -8.42
N PRO A 179 -1.04 21.13 -8.03
CA PRO A 179 -1.92 21.89 -8.89
C PRO A 179 -1.30 23.24 -9.27
N ASN A 180 -1.50 23.63 -10.53
CA ASN A 180 -1.00 24.90 -11.09
C ASN A 180 0.53 25.06 -11.02
N ASP A 181 1.28 23.95 -11.02
CA ASP A 181 2.75 23.92 -10.91
C ASP A 181 3.27 24.68 -9.67
N ARG A 182 2.43 24.83 -8.64
CA ARG A 182 2.81 25.49 -7.39
C ARG A 182 3.43 24.47 -6.47
N ILE A 183 4.76 24.49 -6.38
CA ILE A 183 5.42 23.67 -5.38
C ILE A 183 4.97 24.12 -3.99
N GLN A 184 4.39 23.19 -3.22
CA GLN A 184 3.96 23.47 -1.86
C GLN A 184 5.17 23.77 -0.97
N LEU A 185 5.02 24.66 0.01
CA LEU A 185 6.03 24.84 1.05
C LEU A 185 6.31 23.51 1.78
N SER A 186 5.30 22.65 1.96
CA SER A 186 5.45 21.33 2.56
C SER A 186 6.05 20.26 1.62
N ASP A 187 6.40 20.60 0.39
CA ASP A 187 7.05 19.66 -0.53
C ASP A 187 8.46 19.31 -0.01
N PRO A 188 8.81 18.03 0.11
CA PRO A 188 10.13 17.59 0.57
C PRO A 188 11.30 18.17 -0.25
N SER A 189 11.09 18.45 -1.54
CA SER A 189 12.07 19.04 -2.45
C SER A 189 12.31 20.54 -2.24
N VAL A 190 11.40 21.24 -1.54
CA VAL A 190 11.46 22.69 -1.26
C VAL A 190 12.26 23.00 0.01
N CYS A 191 12.83 21.99 0.68
CA CYS A 191 13.72 22.20 1.81
C CYS A 191 14.94 23.05 1.42
N ASP A 192 14.81 24.37 1.60
CA ASP A 192 15.84 25.38 1.45
C ASP A 192 16.02 26.09 2.79
N ASP A 193 17.26 26.19 3.26
CA ASP A 193 17.66 26.74 4.57
C ASP A 193 17.29 28.24 4.73
N GLN A 194 16.69 28.87 3.71
CA GLN A 194 16.29 30.28 3.70
C GLN A 194 14.84 30.55 4.13
N ILE A 195 14.01 29.52 4.34
CA ILE A 195 12.60 29.69 4.74
C ILE A 195 12.42 29.33 6.21
N SER A 196 12.36 30.36 7.07
CA SER A 196 12.39 30.22 8.54
C SER A 196 11.19 29.50 9.18
N ASP A 197 10.06 29.38 8.47
CA ASP A 197 8.85 28.69 8.93
C ASP A 197 8.77 27.24 8.45
N LEU A 198 9.70 26.79 7.61
CA LEU A 198 9.84 25.39 7.27
C LEU A 198 10.74 24.76 8.34
N HIS A 199 10.17 23.90 9.18
CA HIS A 199 10.96 23.07 10.09
C HIS A 199 11.73 21.99 9.29
N CYS A 200 12.66 22.42 8.43
CA CYS A 200 13.64 21.61 7.73
C CYS A 200 14.72 21.09 8.68
N HIS A 201 14.32 20.65 9.88
CA HIS A 201 15.25 19.87 10.67
C HIS A 201 15.43 18.54 9.95
N GLN A 202 16.64 18.30 9.42
CA GLN A 202 17.24 16.97 9.27
C GLN A 202 17.40 16.32 10.66
N SER A 203 16.30 16.24 11.40
CA SER A 203 16.18 15.45 12.59
C SER A 203 15.73 14.08 12.11
N SER A 204 16.37 13.03 12.62
CA SER A 204 15.97 11.64 12.50
C SER A 204 14.62 11.32 13.16
N LYS A 205 13.65 12.25 13.10
CA LYS A 205 12.31 12.15 13.66
C LYS A 205 11.31 12.76 12.68
N THR A 206 10.24 11.99 12.54
CA THR A 206 9.13 12.05 11.60
C THR A 206 8.56 13.45 11.35
N TRP A 207 8.22 13.68 10.08
CA TRP A 207 7.55 14.88 9.57
C TRP A 207 6.08 14.90 10.01
N PRO A 208 5.40 16.05 10.04
CA PRO A 208 4.01 16.13 10.49
C PRO A 208 3.01 15.36 9.60
N ILE A 209 3.28 15.20 8.29
CA ILE A 209 2.49 14.29 7.43
C ILE A 209 2.79 12.82 7.78
N LEU A 210 3.98 12.53 8.30
CA LEU A 210 4.39 11.20 8.73
C LEU A 210 3.82 10.83 10.10
N ASP A 211 3.62 11.78 11.02
CA ASP A 211 2.85 11.52 12.24
C ASP A 211 1.37 11.23 11.91
N ILE A 212 0.85 11.78 10.81
CA ILE A 212 -0.49 11.46 10.29
C ILE A 212 -0.49 10.07 9.63
N LEU A 213 0.49 9.74 8.79
CA LEU A 213 0.58 8.42 8.16
C LEU A 213 0.87 7.29 9.17
N ALA A 214 1.84 7.49 10.07
CA ALA A 214 2.11 6.58 11.19
C ALA A 214 0.91 6.52 12.15
N GLY A 215 0.27 7.65 12.46
CA GLY A 215 -0.96 7.67 13.27
C GLY A 215 -2.12 6.90 12.62
N ILE A 216 -2.36 7.08 11.32
CA ILE A 216 -3.40 6.36 10.57
C ILE A 216 -3.11 4.85 10.51
N VAL A 217 -1.84 4.45 10.38
CA VAL A 217 -1.41 3.05 10.35
C VAL A 217 -1.43 2.40 11.75
N ILE A 218 -1.24 3.15 12.83
CA ILE A 218 -1.24 2.64 14.22
C ILE A 218 -2.66 2.47 14.81
N PHE A 219 -3.71 3.07 14.20
CA PHE A 219 -5.10 3.00 14.71
C PHE A 219 -6.01 1.96 14.02
N TYR A 220 -5.45 0.97 13.31
CA TYR A 220 -6.20 -0.21 12.82
C TYR A 220 -5.56 -1.53 13.26
#